data_AF-A0A9X8VDI9-F1
#
_entry.id   AF-A0A9X8VDI9-F1
#
_cell.length_a   1.000
_cell.length_b   1.000
_cell.length_c   1.000
_cell.angle_alpha   90.00
_cell.angle_beta   90.00
_cell.angle_gamma   90.00
#
_symmetry.space_group_name_H-M   'P 1'
#
loop_
_entity.id
_entity.type
_entity.pdbx_description
1 polymer ?
#
loop_
_entity_poly.entity_id
_entity_poly.type
_entity_poly.pdbx_seq_one_letter_code
_entity_poly.pdbx_strand_id
1 'polypeptide(L)' 'MQSTIKIHEQDNVAVALRDLAAGECVELEGAVIQLAQPVARGHKFALG' A
#
# COMPACT_ATOMS: atom_id res chain seq x y z
N MET A 1 8.33 3.99 10.78
CA MET A 1 6.92 4.42 10.82
C MET A 1 6.19 3.63 9.75
N GLN A 2 5.01 3.07 10.04
CA GLN A 2 4.23 2.32 9.05
C GLN A 2 3.73 3.27 7.96
N SER A 3 3.93 2.92 6.68
CA SER A 3 3.50 3.70 5.52
C SER A 3 2.14 3.24 4.97
N THR A 4 1.73 2.01 5.31
CA THR A 4 0.51 1.36 4.82
C THR A 4 -0.11 0.48 5.91
N ILE A 5 -1.39 0.18 5.76
CA ILE A 5 -2.12 -0.74 6.63
C ILE A 5 -3.06 -1.62 5.80
N LYS A 6 -3.07 -2.92 6.11
CA LYS A 6 -4.07 -3.88 5.67
C LYS A 6 -4.97 -4.18 6.86
N ILE A 7 -6.28 -4.02 6.70
CA ILE A 7 -7.21 -4.06 7.85
C ILE A 7 -7.47 -5.51 8.26
N HIS A 8 -7.59 -6.41 7.29
CA HIS A 8 -7.84 -7.82 7.52
C HIS A 8 -6.95 -8.70 6.62
N GLU A 9 -6.50 -9.86 7.12
CA GLU A 9 -5.54 -10.75 6.43
C GLU A 9 -6.01 -11.22 5.04
N GLN A 10 -7.33 -11.27 4.82
CA GLN A 10 -7.93 -11.68 3.54
C GLN A 10 -8.18 -10.51 2.58
N ASP A 11 -7.88 -9.27 2.97
CA ASP A 11 -8.04 -8.11 2.09
C ASP A 11 -7.06 -8.20 0.90
N ASN A 12 -7.55 -7.87 -0.28
CA ASN A 12 -6.75 -7.73 -1.49
C ASN A 12 -6.32 -6.27 -1.75
N VAL A 13 -6.54 -5.40 -0.77
CA VAL A 13 -6.20 -3.98 -0.79
C VAL A 13 -5.55 -3.56 0.51
N ALA A 14 -4.70 -2.53 0.45
CA ALA A 14 -4.20 -1.82 1.63
C ALA A 14 -4.45 -0.32 1.50
N VAL A 15 -4.46 0.37 2.64
CA VAL A 15 -4.64 1.82 2.74
C VAL A 15 -3.29 2.50 2.96
N ALA A 16 -3.04 3.61 2.26
CA ALA A 16 -1.87 4.43 2.45
C ALA A 16 -1.99 5.31 3.70
N LEU A 17 -0.99 5.29 4.60
CA LEU A 17 -0.95 6.11 5.81
C LEU A 17 -0.24 7.46 5.59
N ARG A 18 0.39 7.63 4.43
CA ARG A 18 0.94 8.87 3.89
C ARG A 18 0.76 8.90 2.37
N ASP A 19 1.13 10.00 1.73
CA ASP A 19 1.23 10.02 0.27
C ASP A 19 2.39 9.11 -0.18
N LEU A 20 2.11 8.26 -1.16
CA LEU A 20 3.04 7.30 -1.76
C LEU A 20 3.22 7.66 -3.24
N ALA A 21 4.46 7.62 -3.71
CA ALA A 21 4.77 7.95 -5.11
C ALA A 21 4.51 6.77 -6.05
N ALA A 22 4.29 7.06 -7.33
CA ALA A 22 4.37 6.03 -8.36
C ALA A 22 5.79 5.44 -8.41
N GLY A 23 5.89 4.13 -8.62
CA GLY A 23 7.13 3.38 -8.62
C GLY A 23 7.71 3.10 -7.23
N GLU A 24 7.12 3.65 -6.17
CA GLU A 24 7.54 3.37 -4.79
C GLU A 24 7.24 1.90 -4.43
N CYS A 25 8.20 1.25 -3.78
CA CYS A 25 8.05 -0.12 -3.27
C CYS A 25 7.61 -0.07 -1.80
N VAL A 26 6.49 -0.75 -1.51
CA VAL A 26 5.96 -0.88 -0.16
C VAL A 26 6.12 -2.33 0.28
N GLU A 27 6.69 -2.54 1.47
CA GLU A 27 6.69 -3.83 2.14
C GLU A 27 5.39 -4.01 2.94
N LEU A 28 4.62 -5.05 2.63
CA LEU A 28 3.39 -5.40 3.34
C LEU A 28 3.30 -6.93 3.44
N GLU A 29 3.13 -7.45 4.65
CA GLU A 29 3.02 -8.90 4.92
C GLU A 29 4.15 -9.76 4.29
N GLY A 30 5.37 -9.21 4.20
CA GLY A 30 6.52 -9.89 3.61
C GLY A 30 6.55 -9.88 2.08
N ALA A 31 5.57 -9.27 1.42
CA ALA A 31 5.58 -8.99 -0.01
C ALA A 31 6.08 -7.57 -0.28
N VAL A 32 6.75 -7.38 -1.42
CA VAL A 32 7.14 -6.07 -1.94
C VAL A 32 6.20 -5.73 -3.09
N ILE A 33 5.46 -4.63 -2.95
CA ILE A 33 4.50 -4.16 -3.96
C ILE A 33 5.01 -2.86 -4.53
N GLN A 34 5.19 -2.81 -5.85
CA GLN A 34 5.52 -1.58 -6.55
C GLN A 34 4.23 -0.87 -6.98
N LEU A 35 4.07 0.38 -6.57
CA LEU A 35 2.89 1.17 -6.91
C LEU A 35 2.91 1.61 -8.38
N ALA A 36 1.88 1.29 -9.15
CA ALA A 36 1.78 1.71 -10.55
C ALA A 36 1.48 3.21 -10.72
N GLN A 37 0.93 3.85 -9.69
CA GLN A 37 0.47 5.24 -9.70
C GLN A 37 0.62 5.85 -8.30
N PRO A 38 0.62 7.18 -8.14
CA PRO A 38 0.62 7.78 -6.81
C PRO A 38 -0.64 7.40 -6.02
N VAL A 39 -0.48 7.21 -4.71
CA VAL A 39 -1.56 6.87 -3.78
C VAL A 39 -1.56 7.89 -2.65
N ALA A 40 -2.58 8.74 -2.60
CA ALA A 40 -2.73 9.72 -1.54
C ALA A 40 -3.02 9.04 -0.19
N ARG A 41 -2.67 9.71 0.91
CA ARG A 41 -3.03 9.27 2.27
C ARG A 41 -4.54 8.99 2.37
N GLY A 42 -4.88 7.83 2.95
CA GLY A 42 -6.26 7.37 3.14
C GLY A 42 -6.85 6.63 1.93
N HIS A 43 -6.18 6.64 0.78
CA HIS A 43 -6.62 5.89 -0.41
C HIS A 43 -6.09 4.45 -0.38
N LYS A 44 -6.75 3.60 -1.18
CA LYS A 44 -6.44 2.17 -1.28
C LYS A 44 -5.64 1.85 -2.53
N PHE A 45 -4.83 0.79 -2.46
CA PHE A 45 -4.16 0.18 -3.60
C PHE A 45 -4.26 -1.35 -3.52
N ALA A 46 -4.19 -2.02 -4.66
CA ALA A 46 -4.30 -3.48 -4.77
C ALA A 46 -2.99 -4.17 -4.38
N LEU A 47 -3.09 -5.39 -3.86
CA LEU A 47 -1.96 -6.20 -3.40
C LEU A 47 -1.48 -7.27 -4.38
N GLY A 48 -2.18 -7.42 -5.51
CA GLY A 48 -1.88 -8.37 -6.58
C GLY A 48 -2.54 -7.97 -7.88
#